data_AF-A0AAX3CVE5-F1
#
_entry.id   AF-A0AAX3CVE5-F1
#
_cell.length_a   1.000
_cell.length_b   1.000
_cell.length_c   1.000
_cell.angle_alpha   90.00
_cell.angle_beta   90.00
_cell.angle_gamma   90.00
#
_symmetry.space_group_name_H-M   'P 1'
#
loop_
_entity.id
_entity.type
_entity.pdbx_description
1 polymer ?
#
loop_
_entity_poly.entity_id
_entity_poly.type
_entity_poly.pdbx_seq_one_letter_code
_entity_poly.pdbx_strand_id
1 'polypeptide(L)'
;MIELVTLPQAKEHLRIDDDAGDDDLLLKIQAGSAVLLSYIQGSRDKVVDGDGNLIQGEPLLRMQESLLRLLGYLDRNRNGEEEEKLQQGELPFSVTMLIYDLRRPTII
;
A
#
# COMPACT_ATOMS: atom_id res chain seq x y z
N MET A 1 -6.30 -6.99 -11.35
CA MET A 1 -5.92 -5.98 -10.35
C MET A 1 -4.71 -6.50 -9.60
N ILE A 2 -3.75 -5.66 -9.21
CA ILE A 2 -2.53 -6.12 -8.55
C ILE A 2 -2.68 -5.86 -7.06
N GLU A 3 -2.60 -6.93 -6.27
CA GLU A 3 -2.64 -6.89 -4.81
C GLU A 3 -1.22 -7.13 -4.30
N LEU A 4 -0.66 -6.18 -3.55
CA LEU A 4 0.72 -6.32 -3.05
C LEU A 4 0.77 -7.33 -1.90
N VAL A 5 -0.29 -7.42 -1.10
CA VAL A 5 -0.43 -8.37 0.01
C VAL A 5 -1.74 -9.14 -0.12
N THR A 6 -1.76 -10.33 0.43
CA THR A 6 -2.97 -11.17 0.52
C THR A 6 -3.84 -10.76 1.71
N LEU A 7 -5.12 -11.13 1.66
CA LEU A 7 -6.05 -10.93 2.77
C LEU A 7 -5.54 -11.55 4.10
N PRO A 8 -5.02 -12.79 4.14
CA PRO A 8 -4.41 -13.34 5.37
C PRO A 8 -3.25 -12.51 5.92
N GLN A 9 -2.36 -11.99 5.06
CA GLN A 9 -1.26 -11.12 5.50
C GLN A 9 -1.76 -9.82 6.13
N ALA A 10 -2.81 -9.23 5.56
CA ALA A 10 -3.43 -8.03 6.11
C ALA A 10 -4.12 -8.31 7.45
N LYS A 11 -4.85 -9.43 7.56
CA LYS A 11 -5.52 -9.84 8.82
C LYS A 11 -4.51 -10.09 9.93
N GLU A 12 -3.42 -10.80 9.64
CA GLU A 12 -2.31 -11.02 10.57
C GLU A 12 -1.71 -9.69 11.06
N HIS A 13 -1.46 -8.75 10.14
CA HIS A 13 -0.93 -7.43 10.49
C HIS A 13 -1.87 -6.63 11.41
N LEU A 14 -3.17 -6.68 11.14
CA LEU A 14 -4.21 -5.96 11.87
C LEU A 14 -4.70 -6.69 13.12
N ARG A 15 -4.28 -7.95 13.33
CA ARG A 15 -4.75 -8.84 14.41
C ARG A 15 -6.26 -9.06 14.35
N ILE A 16 -6.77 -9.34 13.15
CA ILE A 16 -8.18 -9.65 12.89
C ILE A 16 -8.33 -11.17 12.80
N ASP A 17 -9.11 -11.74 13.71
CA ASP A 17 -9.31 -13.20 13.83
C ASP A 17 -10.66 -13.69 13.24
N ASP A 18 -11.48 -12.79 12.71
CA ASP A 18 -12.79 -13.09 12.10
C ASP A 18 -12.89 -12.62 10.65
N ASP A 19 -13.97 -12.97 9.96
CA ASP A 19 -14.18 -12.69 8.52
C ASP A 19 -15.22 -11.59 8.25
N ALA A 20 -15.75 -10.92 9.27
CA ALA A 20 -16.89 -10.01 9.12
C ALA A 20 -16.56 -8.75 8.28
N GLY A 21 -15.28 -8.40 8.18
CA GLY A 21 -14.77 -7.25 7.44
C GLY A 21 -13.96 -7.60 6.20
N ASP A 22 -13.95 -8.86 5.76
CA ASP A 22 -13.04 -9.32 4.69
C ASP A 22 -13.23 -8.58 3.36
N ASP A 23 -14.47 -8.31 2.96
CA ASP A 23 -14.77 -7.59 1.71
C ASP A 23 -14.25 -6.14 1.75
N ASP A 24 -14.43 -5.45 2.88
CA ASP A 24 -13.95 -4.09 3.08
C ASP A 24 -12.41 -4.05 3.15
N LEU A 25 -11.79 -5.02 3.83
CA LEU A 25 -10.34 -5.14 3.88
C LEU A 25 -9.75 -5.46 2.50
N LEU A 26 -10.40 -6.32 1.72
CA LEU A 26 -9.99 -6.63 0.35
C LEU A 26 -10.04 -5.38 -0.55
N LEU A 27 -11.10 -4.58 -0.45
CA LEU A 27 -11.20 -3.30 -1.17
C LEU A 27 -10.05 -2.36 -0.79
N LYS A 28 -9.70 -2.28 0.50
CA LYS A 28 -8.57 -1.45 0.98
C LYS A 28 -7.22 -1.97 0.50
N ILE A 29 -7.02 -3.28 0.45
CA ILE A 29 -5.80 -3.89 -0.12
C ILE A 29 -5.67 -3.49 -1.60
N GLN A 30 -6.74 -3.60 -2.36
CA GLN A 30 -6.78 -3.29 -3.79
C GLN A 30 -6.52 -1.80 -4.05
N ALA A 31 -7.24 -0.92 -3.36
CA ALA A 31 -7.07 0.53 -3.47
C ALA A 31 -5.68 0.98 -3.01
N GLY A 32 -5.22 0.48 -1.86
CA GLY A 32 -3.88 0.79 -1.33
C GLY A 32 -2.77 0.31 -2.25
N SER A 33 -2.91 -0.88 -2.85
CA SER A 33 -1.95 -1.38 -3.85
C SER A 33 -1.88 -0.47 -5.07
N ALA A 34 -3.03 -0.04 -5.59
CA ALA A 34 -3.09 0.88 -6.72
C ALA A 34 -2.43 2.24 -6.40
N VAL A 35 -2.66 2.80 -5.22
CA VAL A 35 -2.07 4.06 -4.78
C VAL A 35 -0.55 3.95 -4.64
N LEU A 36 -0.03 2.88 -4.03
CA LEU A 36 1.41 2.71 -3.87
C LEU A 36 2.12 2.48 -5.21
N LEU A 37 1.51 1.68 -6.11
CA LEU A 37 2.06 1.48 -7.45
C LEU A 37 2.05 2.77 -8.28
N SER A 38 1.03 3.62 -8.09
CA SER A 38 1.00 4.96 -8.69
C SER A 38 2.09 5.86 -8.10
N TYR A 39 2.33 5.80 -6.78
CA TYR A 39 3.33 6.60 -6.09
C TYR A 39 4.76 6.37 -6.60
N ILE A 40 5.16 5.11 -6.85
CA ILE A 40 6.52 4.79 -7.30
C ILE A 40 6.77 5.09 -8.78
N GLN A 41 5.73 5.41 -9.56
CA GLN A 41 5.79 5.86 -10.95
C GLN A 41 6.78 5.02 -11.81
N GLY A 42 7.89 5.64 -12.23
CA GLY A 42 8.90 5.06 -13.11
C GLY A 42 9.78 3.96 -12.50
N SER A 43 9.46 3.47 -11.29
CA SER A 43 10.04 2.25 -10.71
C SER A 43 9.05 1.10 -10.60
N ARG A 44 7.86 1.21 -11.20
CA ARG A 44 6.85 0.14 -11.18
C ARG A 44 7.37 -1.18 -11.75
N ASP A 45 8.23 -1.10 -12.76
CA ASP A 45 8.93 -2.23 -13.40
C ASP A 45 9.87 -3.00 -12.47
N LYS A 46 10.18 -2.48 -11.28
CA LYS A 46 10.93 -3.19 -10.23
C LYS A 46 10.05 -4.05 -9.33
N VAL A 47 8.72 -3.86 -9.39
CA VAL A 47 7.75 -4.48 -8.49
C VAL A 47 6.75 -5.33 -9.28
N VAL A 48 6.43 -4.92 -10.51
CA VAL A 48 5.46 -5.57 -11.39
C VAL A 48 6.10 -5.77 -12.76
N ASP A 49 6.06 -6.99 -13.28
CA ASP A 49 6.56 -7.31 -14.62
C ASP A 49 5.58 -6.90 -15.74
N GLY A 50 5.97 -7.13 -17.00
CA GLY A 50 5.14 -6.80 -18.17
C GLY A 50 3.82 -7.58 -18.26
N ASP A 51 3.72 -8.72 -17.59
CA ASP A 51 2.54 -9.59 -17.54
C ASP A 51 1.62 -9.26 -16.34
N GLY A 52 2.06 -8.36 -15.46
CA GLY A 52 1.32 -7.93 -14.27
C GLY A 52 1.61 -8.78 -13.02
N ASN A 53 2.61 -9.66 -13.04
CA ASN A 53 3.00 -10.45 -11.87
C ASN A 53 3.95 -9.66 -10.97
N LEU A 54 3.94 -10.00 -9.67
CA LEU A 54 4.84 -9.41 -8.69
C LEU A 54 6.26 -9.96 -8.84
N ILE A 55 7.23 -9.06 -8.98
CA ILE A 55 8.65 -9.38 -9.04
C ILE A 55 9.19 -9.53 -7.61
N GLN A 56 9.71 -10.71 -7.27
CA GLN A 56 10.30 -10.94 -5.95
C GLN A 56 11.60 -10.14 -5.77
N GLY A 57 11.74 -9.47 -4.62
CA GLY A 57 12.95 -8.72 -4.28
C GLY A 57 12.72 -7.63 -3.23
N GLU A 58 13.78 -6.93 -2.87
CA GLU A 58 13.75 -5.83 -1.89
C GLU A 58 12.68 -4.76 -2.20
N PRO A 59 12.47 -4.31 -3.46
CA PRO A 59 11.43 -3.33 -3.77
C PRO A 59 10.02 -3.83 -3.41
N LEU A 60 9.70 -5.09 -3.72
CA LEU A 60 8.41 -5.67 -3.39
C LEU A 60 8.20 -5.77 -1.88
N LEU A 61 9.21 -6.23 -1.14
CA LEU A 61 9.13 -6.32 0.33
C LEU A 61 8.82 -4.98 0.98
N ARG A 62 9.47 -3.90 0.50
CA ARG A 62 9.23 -2.54 0.99
C ARG A 62 7.83 -2.05 0.65
N MET A 63 7.34 -2.37 -0.55
CA MET A 63 5.98 -2.05 -0.98
C MET A 63 4.91 -2.80 -0.18
N GLN A 64 5.14 -4.07 0.12
CA GLN A 64 4.26 -4.89 0.96
C GLN A 64 4.16 -4.32 2.37
N GLU A 65 5.30 -4.03 3.00
CA GLU A 65 5.35 -3.44 4.32
C GLU A 65 4.71 -2.03 4.36
N SER A 66 4.93 -1.22 3.31
CA SER A 66 4.24 0.07 3.15
C SER A 66 2.73 -0.08 3.06
N LEU A 67 2.22 -1.11 2.35
CA LEU A 67 0.78 -1.38 2.28
C LEU A 67 0.22 -1.79 3.64
N LEU A 68 0.90 -2.68 4.36
CA LEU A 68 0.48 -3.09 5.70
C LEU A 68 0.38 -1.87 6.64
N ARG A 69 1.39 -1.00 6.66
CA ARG A 69 1.35 0.25 7.43
C ARG A 69 0.20 1.17 7.02
N LEU A 70 -0.08 1.27 5.72
CA LEU A 70 -1.20 2.06 5.22
C LEU A 70 -2.54 1.47 5.70
N LEU A 71 -2.71 0.14 5.66
CA LEU A 71 -3.90 -0.52 6.18
C LEU A 71 -4.07 -0.28 7.68
N GLY A 72 -2.99 -0.37 8.46
CA GLY A 72 -3.02 -0.05 9.89
C GLY A 72 -3.38 1.41 10.20
N TYR A 73 -3.00 2.35 9.31
CA TYR A 73 -3.44 3.74 9.40
C TYR A 73 -4.93 3.89 9.09
N LEU A 74 -5.42 3.28 8.00
CA LEU A 74 -6.82 3.34 7.58
C LEU A 74 -7.77 2.64 8.55
N ASP A 75 -7.32 1.57 9.21
CA ASP A 75 -8.10 0.86 10.22
C ASP A 75 -8.35 1.72 11.47
N ARG A 76 -7.37 2.54 11.86
CA ARG A 76 -7.49 3.51 12.96
C ARG A 76 -8.25 4.77 12.57
N ASN A 77 -8.16 5.17 11.31
CA ASN A 77 -8.72 6.41 10.78
C ASN A 77 -9.85 6.14 9.77
N ARG A 78 -10.89 5.43 10.20
CA ARG A 78 -11.98 5.00 9.31
C ARG A 78 -12.84 6.17 8.83
N ASN A 79 -12.97 7.22 9.63
CA ASN A 79 -13.80 8.39 9.33
C ASN A 79 -12.97 9.66 9.08
N GLY A 80 -11.64 9.54 8.96
CA GLY A 80 -10.75 10.69 8.76
C GLY A 80 -10.38 11.41 10.06
N GLU A 81 -10.33 10.69 11.18
CA GLU A 81 -10.08 11.24 12.52
C GLU A 81 -8.72 11.96 12.69
N GLU A 82 -7.77 11.73 11.77
CA GLU A 82 -6.44 12.36 11.75
C GLU A 82 -6.17 13.14 10.44
N GLU A 83 -7.22 13.68 9.81
CA GLU A 83 -7.10 14.43 8.55
C GLU A 83 -6.13 15.62 8.67
N GLU A 84 -6.04 16.28 9.83
CA GLU A 84 -5.13 17.42 10.04
C GLU A 84 -3.64 17.05 9.98
N LYS A 85 -3.31 15.75 10.09
CA LYS A 85 -1.94 15.23 9.93
C LYS A 85 -1.63 14.85 8.49
N LEU A 86 -2.63 14.89 7.60
CA LEU A 86 -2.49 14.56 6.20
C LEU A 86 -2.27 15.82 5.37
N GLN A 87 -1.44 15.68 4.34
CA GLN A 87 -1.30 16.69 3.29
C GLN A 87 -1.99 16.17 2.03
N GLN A 88 -2.78 17.04 1.39
CA GLN A 88 -3.49 16.68 0.17
C GLN A 88 -2.52 16.13 -0.89
N GLY A 89 -2.82 14.94 -1.41
CA GLY A 89 -2.02 14.28 -2.44
C GLY A 89 -0.80 13.52 -1.92
N GLU A 90 -0.56 13.49 -0.61
CA GLU A 90 0.56 12.76 -0.01
C GLU A 90 0.13 11.50 0.72
N LEU A 91 1.01 10.51 0.72
CA LEU A 91 0.91 9.33 1.58
C LEU A 91 1.52 9.64 2.95
N PRO A 92 1.04 8.99 4.04
CA PRO A 92 1.62 9.15 5.37
C PRO A 92 3.14 8.91 5.38
N PHE A 93 3.87 9.63 6.24
CA PHE A 93 5.33 9.49 6.36
C PHE A 93 5.77 8.06 6.68
N SER A 94 5.03 7.36 7.54
CA SER A 94 5.28 5.96 7.90
C SER A 94 5.22 5.00 6.70
N VAL A 95 4.52 5.39 5.64
CA VAL A 95 4.42 4.65 4.37
C VAL A 95 5.56 5.08 3.44
N THR A 96 5.75 6.38 3.25
CA THR A 96 6.72 6.92 2.27
C THR A 96 8.18 6.73 2.69
N MET A 97 8.50 6.69 3.99
CA MET A 97 9.87 6.46 4.47
C MET A 97 10.49 5.17 3.93
N LEU A 98 9.66 4.18 3.56
CA LEU A 98 10.10 2.91 3.00
C LEU A 98 10.22 2.90 1.48
N ILE A 99 9.64 3.84 0.75
CA ILE A 99 9.52 3.75 -0.72
C ILE A 99 9.83 5.06 -1.44
N TYR A 100 10.29 6.07 -0.71
CA TYR A 100 10.57 7.40 -1.26
C TYR A 100 11.62 7.36 -2.37
N ASP A 101 12.67 6.56 -2.22
CA ASP A 101 13.71 6.34 -3.24
C ASP A 101 13.21 5.59 -4.49
N LEU A 102 12.09 4.87 -4.38
CA LEU A 102 11.44 4.24 -5.53
C LEU A 102 10.63 5.27 -6.34
N ARG A 103 10.23 6.39 -5.73
CA ARG A 103 9.55 7.47 -6.46
C ARG A 103 10.52 8.12 -7.44
N ARG A 104 10.23 7.97 -8.73
CA ARG A 104 10.93 8.67 -9.81
C ARG A 104 10.02 9.75 -10.36
N PRO A 105 10.13 11.02 -9.89
CA PRO A 105 9.36 12.10 -10.47
C PRO A 105 9.75 12.23 -11.94
N THR A 106 8.78 11.96 -12.81
CA THR A 106 8.99 12.10 -14.25
C THR A 106 8.85 13.58 -14.56
N ILE A 107 9.93 14.21 -15.08
CA ILE A 107 9.81 15.55 -15.66
C ILE A 107 9.11 15.35 -17.01
N ILE A 108 7.88 15.82 -17.12
CA ILE A 108 7.13 15.90 -18.39
C ILE A 108 7.58 17.15 -19.14
#